data_AF-A0A2I0D1Q6-F1
#
_entry.id   AF-A0A2I0D1Q6-F1
#
_cell.length_a   1.000
_cell.length_b   1.000
_cell.length_c   1.000
_cell.angle_alpha   90.00
_cell.angle_beta   90.00
_cell.angle_gamma   90.00
#
_symmetry.space_group_name_H-M   'P 1'
#
loop_
_entity.id
_entity.type
_entity.pdbx_description
1 polymer ?
#
loop_
_entity_poly.entity_id
_entity_poly.type
_entity_poly.pdbx_seq_one_letter_code
_entity_poly.pdbx_strand_id
1 'polypeptide(L)'
;MKHENPPTYSFVILTLILIIVNTLLAWLSVSVFPLAGGGVISWMFIAVGFMILFTLWFGCYGAIASYVGTLAGSGLLVSDTLVHNPHVALIWAVAGLLQALIPLVAVRSFQVDLTMKNPRDYTYIILFGVIVNNLIGAVWAVGTLSLVETVSFISAFSAWFIGNAVVCILIVPLFLKLFTETVQKNRLFVRNYWT
;
A
#
# COMPACT_ATOMS: atom_id res chain seq x y z
N MET A 1 18.71 -16.47 -20.10
CA MET A 1 19.76 -16.05 -19.14
C MET A 1 19.09 -15.68 -17.83
N LYS A 2 19.23 -16.52 -16.80
CA LYS A 2 18.77 -16.25 -15.42
C LYS A 2 19.63 -15.11 -14.87
N HIS A 3 19.08 -13.90 -14.78
CA HIS A 3 19.61 -12.87 -13.88
C HIS A 3 18.93 -13.03 -12.53
N GLU A 4 19.26 -14.10 -11.82
CA GLU A 4 19.04 -14.19 -10.38
C GLU A 4 20.10 -13.30 -9.73
N ASN A 5 19.83 -12.00 -9.64
CA ASN A 5 20.69 -11.12 -8.86
C ASN A 5 20.49 -11.47 -7.38
N PRO A 6 21.53 -11.91 -6.65
CA PRO A 6 21.41 -12.14 -5.21
C PRO A 6 20.98 -10.83 -4.52
N PRO A 7 20.32 -10.90 -3.35
CA PRO A 7 19.97 -9.72 -2.59
C PRO A 7 21.24 -8.94 -2.21
N THR A 8 21.55 -7.91 -2.99
CA THR A 8 22.68 -6.99 -2.77
C THR A 8 22.25 -5.83 -1.86
N TYR A 9 23.22 -5.10 -1.31
CA TYR A 9 23.05 -3.83 -0.61
C TYR A 9 22.06 -2.86 -1.29
N SER A 10 21.93 -2.88 -2.62
CA SER A 10 21.00 -2.05 -3.37
C SER A 10 19.53 -2.29 -3.01
N PHE A 11 19.12 -3.52 -2.69
CA PHE A 11 17.74 -3.81 -2.26
C PHE A 11 17.48 -3.35 -0.82
N VAL A 12 18.49 -3.40 0.04
CA VAL A 12 18.41 -2.84 1.40
C VAL A 12 18.24 -1.32 1.32
N ILE A 13 19.09 -0.65 0.53
CA ILE A 13 19.01 0.80 0.31
C ILE A 13 17.65 1.18 -0.29
N LEU A 14 17.20 0.45 -1.31
CA LEU A 14 15.87 0.65 -1.90
C LEU A 14 14.78 0.54 -0.84
N THR A 15 14.79 -0.52 -0.03
CA THR A 15 13.78 -0.72 1.02
C THR A 15 13.76 0.43 2.01
N LEU A 16 14.93 0.90 2.46
CA LEU A 16 15.04 2.05 3.36
C LEU A 16 14.47 3.33 2.72
N ILE A 17 14.78 3.58 1.45
CA ILE A 17 14.22 4.73 0.72
C ILE A 17 12.70 4.61 0.62
N LEU A 18 12.18 3.44 0.26
CA LEU A 18 10.74 3.20 0.15
C LEU A 18 10.04 3.37 1.50
N ILE A 19 10.66 2.94 2.60
CA ILE A 19 10.14 3.16 3.97
C ILE A 19 10.02 4.65 4.24
N ILE A 20 11.06 5.44 3.98
CA ILE A 20 11.07 6.89 4.21
C ILE A 20 9.97 7.55 3.37
N VAL A 21 9.90 7.24 2.08
CA VAL A 21 8.90 7.81 1.17
C VAL A 21 7.48 7.43 1.61
N ASN A 22 7.22 6.17 1.92
CA ASN A 22 5.90 5.72 2.37
C ASN A 22 5.51 6.34 3.71
N THR A 23 6.46 6.49 4.63
CA THR A 23 6.23 7.16 5.92
C THR A 23 5.81 8.61 5.71
N LEU A 24 6.54 9.36 4.87
CA LEU A 24 6.22 10.75 4.56
C LEU A 24 4.86 10.89 3.86
N LEU A 25 4.59 10.04 2.86
CA LEU A 25 3.31 10.05 2.15
C LEU A 25 2.14 9.68 3.07
N ALA A 26 2.32 8.69 3.95
CA ALA A 26 1.29 8.26 4.88
C ALA A 26 0.99 9.35 5.90
N TRP A 27 2.03 9.96 6.48
CA TRP A 27 1.92 11.11 7.37
C TRP A 27 1.22 12.29 6.69
N LEU A 28 1.68 12.70 5.50
CA LEU A 28 1.06 13.78 4.72
C LEU A 28 -0.43 13.51 4.44
N SER A 29 -0.78 12.28 4.10
CA SER A 29 -2.16 11.90 3.78
C SER A 29 -3.11 12.16 4.95
N VAL A 30 -2.72 11.77 6.17
CA VAL A 30 -3.55 11.97 7.37
C VAL A 30 -3.46 13.39 7.91
N SER A 31 -2.32 14.07 7.76
CA SER A 31 -2.15 15.44 8.23
C SER A 31 -2.86 16.48 7.35
N VAL A 32 -2.90 16.26 6.03
CA VAL A 32 -3.50 17.22 5.07
C VAL A 32 -4.97 16.92 4.81
N PHE A 33 -5.36 15.64 4.81
CA PHE A 33 -6.74 15.20 4.53
C PHE A 33 -7.36 14.41 5.68
N PRO A 34 -7.45 14.98 6.90
CA PRO A 34 -8.01 14.25 8.05
C PRO A 34 -9.50 13.98 7.88
N LEU A 35 -9.96 12.82 8.34
CA LEU A 35 -11.39 12.54 8.53
C LEU A 35 -11.95 13.43 9.66
N ALA A 36 -13.20 13.90 9.52
CA ALA A 36 -13.89 14.65 10.57
C ALA A 36 -13.96 13.79 11.85
N GLY A 37 -13.24 14.20 12.89
CA GLY A 37 -12.98 13.40 14.10
C GLY A 37 -11.50 13.29 14.47
N GLY A 38 -10.58 13.59 13.53
CA GLY A 38 -9.13 13.50 13.75
C GLY A 38 -8.62 12.04 13.78
N GLY A 39 -7.30 11.87 13.84
CA GLY A 39 -6.65 10.57 14.01
C GLY A 39 -6.11 9.94 12.72
N VAL A 40 -6.07 8.61 12.69
CA VAL A 40 -5.34 7.82 11.67
C VAL A 40 -6.08 7.62 10.35
N ILE A 41 -7.34 8.05 10.25
CA ILE A 41 -8.19 7.85 9.09
C ILE A 41 -8.20 9.12 8.23
N SER A 42 -7.94 8.95 6.94
CA SER A 42 -7.96 10.03 5.95
C SER A 42 -9.07 9.80 4.92
N TRP A 43 -9.72 10.88 4.46
CA TRP A 43 -10.63 10.81 3.32
C TRP A 43 -9.91 10.55 1.99
N MET A 44 -8.61 10.84 1.92
CA MET A 44 -7.78 10.67 0.73
C MET A 44 -6.38 10.20 1.12
N PHE A 45 -6.22 8.87 1.28
CA PHE A 45 -4.94 8.32 1.67
C PHE A 45 -4.01 8.11 0.46
N ILE A 46 -3.37 9.18 -0.02
CA ILE A 46 -2.52 9.17 -1.24
C ILE A 46 -1.44 8.09 -1.19
N ALA A 47 -0.90 7.81 0.00
CA ALA A 47 0.13 6.80 0.20
C ALA A 47 -0.24 5.41 -0.35
N VAL A 48 -1.51 4.98 -0.27
CA VAL A 48 -1.90 3.60 -0.68
C VAL A 48 -1.58 3.33 -2.16
N GLY A 49 -1.80 4.32 -3.03
CA GLY A 49 -1.52 4.17 -4.46
C GLY A 49 -0.03 3.91 -4.72
N PHE A 50 0.84 4.68 -4.06
CA PHE A 50 2.29 4.52 -4.18
C PHE A 50 2.80 3.25 -3.50
N MET A 51 2.26 2.89 -2.33
CA MET A 51 2.57 1.63 -1.66
C MET A 51 2.30 0.43 -2.56
N ILE A 52 1.16 0.41 -3.27
CA ILE A 52 0.83 -0.61 -4.26
C ILE A 52 1.82 -0.57 -5.41
N LEU A 53 2.06 0.60 -6.03
CA LEU A 53 2.99 0.73 -7.16
C LEU A 53 4.40 0.22 -6.83
N PHE A 54 4.95 0.66 -5.70
CA PHE A 54 6.26 0.21 -5.22
C PHE A 54 6.28 -1.29 -4.96
N THR A 55 5.19 -1.84 -4.44
CA THR A 55 5.08 -3.29 -4.22
C THR A 55 4.95 -4.06 -5.53
N LEU A 56 4.24 -3.54 -6.53
CA LEU A 56 4.14 -4.18 -7.84
C LEU A 56 5.47 -4.17 -8.58
N TRP A 57 6.23 -3.07 -8.48
CA TRP A 57 7.53 -2.91 -9.14
C TRP A 57 8.69 -3.60 -8.40
N PHE A 58 8.72 -3.52 -7.07
CA PHE A 58 9.83 -3.97 -6.23
C PHE A 58 9.47 -5.13 -5.30
N GLY A 59 8.24 -5.63 -5.36
CA GLY A 59 7.79 -6.83 -4.63
C GLY A 59 7.75 -6.71 -3.12
N CYS A 60 8.23 -7.74 -2.43
CA CYS A 60 8.24 -7.81 -0.97
C CYS A 60 8.97 -6.62 -0.32
N TYR A 61 9.96 -6.02 -0.98
CA TYR A 61 10.62 -4.81 -0.47
C TYR A 61 9.64 -3.63 -0.39
N GLY A 62 8.78 -3.47 -1.41
CA GLY A 62 7.69 -2.50 -1.38
C GLY A 62 6.62 -2.84 -0.34
N ALA A 63 6.31 -4.13 -0.15
CA ALA A 63 5.32 -4.59 0.83
C ALA A 63 5.79 -4.31 2.28
N ILE A 64 7.05 -4.62 2.58
CA ILE A 64 7.68 -4.30 3.88
C ILE A 64 7.67 -2.79 4.08
N ALA A 65 8.05 -2.02 3.05
CA ALA A 65 8.01 -0.57 3.11
C ALA A 65 6.61 -0.01 3.31
N SER A 66 5.57 -0.66 2.79
CA SER A 66 4.18 -0.26 3.01
C SER A 66 3.78 -0.51 4.47
N TYR A 67 4.09 -1.68 5.03
CA TYR A 67 3.84 -1.97 6.44
C TYR A 67 4.51 -0.95 7.38
N VAL A 68 5.82 -0.76 7.24
CA VAL A 68 6.59 0.14 8.10
C VAL A 68 6.17 1.60 7.86
N GLY A 69 5.91 1.99 6.61
CA GLY A 69 5.45 3.33 6.27
C GLY A 69 4.07 3.66 6.85
N THR A 70 3.14 2.70 6.85
CA THR A 70 1.82 2.84 7.51
C THR A 70 1.98 2.92 9.02
N LEU A 71 2.79 2.03 9.62
CA LEU A 71 3.04 2.01 11.06
C LEU A 71 3.62 3.35 11.55
N ALA A 72 4.71 3.80 10.94
CA ALA A 72 5.38 5.02 11.34
C ALA A 72 4.58 6.27 10.94
N GLY A 73 4.21 6.38 9.66
CA GLY A 73 3.69 7.60 9.07
C GLY A 73 2.28 7.95 9.53
N SER A 74 1.33 7.04 9.33
CA SER A 74 -0.07 7.26 9.68
C SER A 74 -0.45 6.75 11.07
N GLY A 75 0.39 5.91 11.68
CA GLY A 75 0.18 5.38 13.03
C GLY A 75 0.91 6.21 14.08
N LEU A 76 2.17 5.88 14.33
CA LEU A 76 2.96 6.38 15.47
C LEU A 76 3.23 7.88 15.45
N LEU A 77 3.36 8.50 14.28
CA LEU A 77 3.62 9.94 14.18
C LEU A 77 2.37 10.81 14.37
N VAL A 78 1.17 10.22 14.40
CA VAL A 78 -0.09 10.97 14.31
C VAL A 78 -1.11 10.58 15.37
N SER A 79 -1.09 9.34 15.86
CA SER A 79 -2.05 8.85 16.85
C SER A 79 -1.42 8.60 18.21
N ASP A 80 -1.78 9.44 19.17
CA ASP A 80 -1.43 9.23 20.57
C ASP A 80 -1.97 7.89 21.07
N THR A 81 -3.18 7.47 20.66
CA THR A 81 -3.76 6.19 21.08
C THR A 81 -2.91 5.00 20.63
N LEU A 82 -2.44 4.99 19.39
CA LEU A 82 -1.60 3.91 18.87
C LEU A 82 -0.19 3.95 19.48
N VAL A 83 0.35 5.13 19.80
CA VAL A 83 1.61 5.26 20.54
C VAL A 83 1.51 4.64 21.93
N HIS A 84 0.40 4.86 22.65
CA HIS A 84 0.16 4.26 23.96
C HIS A 84 -0.22 2.76 23.89
N ASN A 85 -0.64 2.27 22.72
CA ASN A 85 -0.99 0.87 22.47
C ASN A 85 -0.14 0.25 21.34
N PRO A 86 1.19 0.10 21.53
CA PRO A 86 2.11 -0.26 20.45
C PRO A 86 1.84 -1.65 19.85
N HIS A 87 1.29 -2.57 20.65
CA HIS A 87 0.87 -3.88 20.17
C HIS A 87 -0.27 -3.79 19.15
N VAL A 88 -1.26 -2.91 19.39
CA VAL A 88 -2.33 -2.65 18.43
C VAL A 88 -1.79 -1.90 17.22
N ALA A 89 -0.87 -0.95 17.40
CA ALA A 89 -0.24 -0.24 16.27
C ALA A 89 0.43 -1.21 15.28
N LEU A 90 1.18 -2.19 15.79
CA LEU A 90 1.83 -3.23 14.96
C LEU A 90 0.82 -4.06 14.18
N ILE A 91 -0.28 -4.46 14.81
CA ILE A 91 -1.32 -5.27 14.17
C ILE A 91 -2.15 -4.43 13.18
N TRP A 92 -2.46 -3.18 13.54
CA TRP A 92 -3.19 -2.24 12.71
C TRP A 92 -2.45 -1.94 11.41
N ALA A 93 -1.13 -1.75 11.48
CA ALA A 93 -0.29 -1.48 10.31
C ALA A 93 -0.26 -2.63 9.29
N VAL A 94 -0.70 -3.84 9.67
CA VAL A 94 -0.89 -4.96 8.74
C VAL A 94 -1.90 -4.60 7.65
N ALA A 95 -2.79 -3.62 7.86
CA ALA A 95 -3.65 -3.09 6.82
C ALA A 95 -2.86 -2.61 5.60
N GLY A 96 -1.77 -1.85 5.79
CA GLY A 96 -0.90 -1.39 4.69
C GLY A 96 -0.25 -2.57 3.97
N LEU A 97 0.26 -3.55 4.74
CA LEU A 97 0.84 -4.77 4.19
C LEU A 97 -0.16 -5.53 3.32
N LEU A 98 -1.38 -5.74 3.80
CA LEU A 98 -2.45 -6.44 3.06
C LEU A 98 -2.83 -5.67 1.80
N GLN A 99 -2.99 -4.34 1.90
CA GLN A 99 -3.34 -3.48 0.77
C GLN A 99 -2.32 -3.56 -0.38
N ALA A 100 -1.04 -3.78 -0.04
CA ALA A 100 0.04 -3.92 -0.99
C ALA A 100 0.26 -5.37 -1.48
N LEU A 101 0.14 -6.36 -0.59
CA LEU A 101 0.38 -7.77 -0.93
C LEU A 101 -0.73 -8.39 -1.79
N ILE A 102 -1.99 -8.06 -1.53
CA ILE A 102 -3.13 -8.58 -2.29
C ILE A 102 -2.95 -8.35 -3.80
N PRO A 103 -2.71 -7.11 -4.29
CA PRO A 103 -2.50 -6.90 -5.71
C PRO A 103 -1.22 -7.57 -6.21
N LEU A 104 -0.15 -7.61 -5.41
CA LEU A 104 1.07 -8.33 -5.79
C LEU A 104 0.80 -9.81 -6.06
N VAL A 105 0.14 -10.50 -5.13
CA VAL A 105 -0.21 -11.92 -5.30
C VAL A 105 -1.08 -12.09 -6.54
N ALA A 106 -2.12 -11.28 -6.69
CA ALA A 106 -3.02 -11.36 -7.85
C ALA A 106 -2.30 -11.17 -9.19
N VAL A 107 -1.46 -10.13 -9.34
CA VAL A 107 -0.78 -9.89 -10.62
C VAL A 107 0.18 -11.01 -11.00
N ARG A 108 0.82 -11.65 -10.01
CA ARG A 108 1.72 -12.79 -10.26
C ARG A 108 0.93 -14.05 -10.58
N SER A 109 -0.14 -14.34 -9.83
CA SER A 109 -0.98 -15.52 -10.07
C SER A 109 -1.69 -15.48 -11.41
N PHE A 110 -2.17 -14.32 -11.86
CA PHE A 110 -2.86 -14.16 -13.14
C PHE A 110 -1.97 -13.76 -14.31
N GLN A 111 -0.65 -13.63 -14.06
CA GLN A 111 0.37 -13.23 -15.03
C GLN A 111 0.01 -11.91 -15.74
N VAL A 112 -0.40 -10.92 -14.95
CA VAL A 112 -0.81 -9.60 -15.43
C VAL A 112 0.40 -8.84 -15.95
N ASP A 113 0.32 -8.33 -17.18
CA ASP A 113 1.35 -7.45 -17.73
C ASP A 113 1.17 -6.03 -17.19
N LEU A 114 2.06 -5.64 -16.26
CA LEU A 114 2.06 -4.32 -15.63
C LEU A 114 2.24 -3.14 -16.60
N THR A 115 2.62 -3.37 -17.87
CA THR A 115 2.66 -2.31 -18.90
C THR A 115 1.26 -1.90 -19.39
N MET A 116 0.22 -2.63 -18.97
CA MET A 116 -1.18 -2.30 -19.25
C MET A 116 -1.51 -2.20 -20.75
N LYS A 117 -0.88 -3.07 -21.56
CA LYS A 117 -1.14 -3.18 -23.02
C LYS A 117 -2.42 -3.95 -23.32
N ASN A 118 -2.75 -4.95 -22.51
CA ASN A 118 -3.95 -5.74 -22.67
C ASN A 118 -5.10 -5.20 -21.79
N PRO A 119 -6.31 -4.97 -22.34
CA PRO A 119 -7.48 -4.57 -21.55
C PRO A 119 -7.79 -5.49 -20.36
N ARG A 120 -7.52 -6.80 -20.49
CA ARG A 120 -7.68 -7.80 -19.42
C ARG A 120 -6.92 -7.41 -18.15
N ASP A 121 -5.73 -6.83 -18.30
CA ASP A 121 -4.84 -6.51 -17.18
C ASP A 121 -5.39 -5.37 -16.33
N TYR A 122 -6.09 -4.41 -16.95
CA TYR A 122 -6.81 -3.36 -16.22
C TYR A 122 -7.88 -3.97 -15.31
N THR A 123 -8.59 -5.01 -15.75
CA THR A 123 -9.61 -5.67 -14.93
C THR A 123 -9.02 -6.23 -13.65
N TYR A 124 -7.86 -6.89 -13.72
CA TYR A 124 -7.19 -7.42 -12.52
C TYR A 124 -6.65 -6.31 -11.61
N ILE A 125 -6.09 -5.24 -12.19
CA ILE A 125 -5.62 -4.09 -11.40
C ILE A 125 -6.79 -3.40 -10.70
N ILE A 126 -7.92 -3.21 -11.37
CA ILE A 126 -9.11 -2.62 -10.74
C ILE A 126 -9.64 -3.56 -9.64
N LEU A 127 -9.81 -4.84 -9.94
CA LEU A 127 -10.37 -5.77 -8.98
C LEU A 127 -9.48 -5.95 -7.74
N PHE A 128 -8.18 -6.21 -7.92
CA PHE A 128 -7.29 -6.56 -6.81
C PHE A 128 -6.44 -5.40 -6.29
N GLY A 129 -6.14 -4.40 -7.12
CA GLY A 129 -5.39 -3.20 -6.73
C GLY A 129 -6.25 -2.02 -6.28
N VAL A 130 -7.56 -2.06 -6.53
CA VAL A 130 -8.50 -1.01 -6.10
C VAL A 130 -9.56 -1.55 -5.16
N ILE A 131 -10.26 -2.64 -5.51
CA ILE A 131 -11.47 -3.06 -4.77
C ILE A 131 -11.10 -4.00 -3.62
N VAL A 132 -10.57 -5.18 -3.92
CA VAL A 132 -10.38 -6.26 -2.92
C VAL A 132 -9.38 -5.84 -1.84
N ASN A 133 -8.29 -5.20 -2.23
CA ASN A 133 -7.25 -4.77 -1.29
C ASN A 133 -7.75 -3.69 -0.33
N ASN A 134 -8.48 -2.68 -0.83
CA ASN A 134 -9.03 -1.63 0.02
C ASN A 134 -10.16 -2.13 0.89
N LEU A 135 -10.98 -3.07 0.40
CA LEU A 135 -12.01 -3.72 1.20
C LEU A 135 -11.39 -4.43 2.42
N ILE A 136 -10.41 -5.31 2.16
CA ILE A 136 -9.75 -6.08 3.22
C ILE A 136 -8.96 -5.14 4.16
N GLY A 137 -8.22 -4.19 3.59
CA GLY A 137 -7.45 -3.22 4.39
C GLY A 137 -8.34 -2.35 5.28
N ALA A 138 -9.48 -1.87 4.78
CA ALA A 138 -10.41 -1.06 5.57
C ALA A 138 -11.07 -1.88 6.68
N VAL A 139 -11.54 -3.10 6.39
CA VAL A 139 -12.08 -4.00 7.43
C VAL A 139 -11.04 -4.27 8.52
N TRP A 140 -9.80 -4.58 8.12
CA TRP A 140 -8.71 -4.87 9.05
C TRP A 140 -8.35 -3.66 9.92
N ALA A 141 -8.11 -2.50 9.29
CA ALA A 141 -7.71 -1.27 9.97
C ALA A 141 -8.79 -0.81 10.96
N VAL A 142 -10.05 -0.76 10.54
CA VAL A 142 -11.15 -0.30 11.39
C VAL A 142 -11.44 -1.31 12.51
N GLY A 143 -11.42 -2.61 12.20
CA GLY A 143 -11.63 -3.65 13.19
C GLY A 143 -10.56 -3.66 14.29
N THR A 144 -9.29 -3.47 13.92
CA THR A 144 -8.18 -3.39 14.88
C THR A 144 -8.18 -2.09 15.67
N LEU A 145 -8.50 -0.95 15.03
CA LEU A 145 -8.62 0.34 15.71
C LEU A 145 -9.75 0.35 16.75
N SER A 146 -10.85 -0.36 16.48
CA SER A 146 -11.99 -0.51 17.39
C SER A 146 -11.65 -1.19 18.72
N LEU A 147 -10.48 -1.82 18.83
CA LEU A 147 -10.00 -2.43 20.08
C LEU A 147 -9.49 -1.39 21.10
N VAL A 148 -9.13 -0.19 20.64
CA VAL A 148 -8.48 0.85 21.45
C VAL A 148 -9.18 2.21 21.36
N GLU A 149 -10.00 2.42 20.33
CA GLU A 149 -10.76 3.65 20.13
C GLU A 149 -12.23 3.35 19.86
N THR A 150 -13.09 4.25 20.32
CA THR A 150 -14.52 4.19 20.03
C THR A 150 -14.76 4.77 18.64
N VAL A 151 -14.75 3.92 17.61
CA VAL A 151 -14.97 4.32 16.21
C VAL A 151 -16.29 3.77 15.67
N SER A 152 -17.03 4.59 14.92
CA SER A 152 -18.19 4.11 14.17
C SER A 152 -17.70 3.26 13.00
N PHE A 153 -17.81 1.93 13.13
CA PHE A 153 -17.28 1.00 12.13
C PHE A 153 -17.74 1.35 10.71
N ILE A 154 -19.04 1.56 10.50
CA ILE A 154 -19.61 1.84 9.17
C ILE A 154 -19.05 3.15 8.59
N SER A 155 -18.96 4.20 9.41
CA SER A 155 -18.47 5.51 8.97
C SER A 155 -16.97 5.46 8.65
N ALA A 156 -16.16 4.93 9.56
CA ALA A 156 -14.72 4.76 9.41
C ALA A 156 -14.39 3.86 8.20
N PHE A 157 -15.08 2.74 8.07
CA PHE A 157 -14.91 1.80 6.96
C PHE A 157 -15.24 2.46 5.62
N SER A 158 -16.38 3.16 5.53
CA SER A 158 -16.82 3.79 4.28
C SER A 158 -15.87 4.90 3.84
N ALA A 159 -15.45 5.76 4.78
CA ALA A 159 -14.49 6.83 4.50
C ALA A 159 -13.15 6.27 3.98
N TRP A 160 -12.63 5.25 4.67
CA TRP A 160 -11.37 4.60 4.30
C TRP A 160 -11.47 3.89 2.95
N PHE A 161 -12.48 3.05 2.77
CA PHE A 161 -12.65 2.25 1.57
C PHE A 161 -12.84 3.13 0.33
N ILE A 162 -13.75 4.10 0.40
CA ILE A 162 -14.06 4.98 -0.74
C ILE A 162 -12.87 5.88 -1.04
N GLY A 163 -12.29 6.51 -0.01
CA GLY A 163 -11.13 7.40 -0.16
C GLY A 163 -9.97 6.70 -0.84
N ASN A 164 -9.62 5.51 -0.35
CA ASN A 164 -8.52 4.74 -0.94
C ASN A 164 -8.86 4.21 -2.34
N ALA A 165 -10.09 3.77 -2.59
CA ALA A 165 -10.49 3.30 -3.90
C ALA A 165 -10.37 4.40 -4.97
N VAL A 166 -10.79 5.64 -4.64
CA VAL A 166 -10.63 6.80 -5.52
C VAL A 166 -9.15 7.10 -5.78
N VAL A 167 -8.31 7.07 -4.76
CA VAL A 167 -6.86 7.27 -4.94
C VAL A 167 -6.27 6.17 -5.83
N CYS A 168 -6.57 4.90 -5.53
CA CYS A 168 -6.01 3.77 -6.27
C CYS A 168 -6.43 3.77 -7.74
N ILE A 169 -7.71 4.03 -8.05
CA ILE A 169 -8.19 3.99 -9.44
C ILE A 169 -7.56 5.07 -10.31
N LEU A 170 -7.26 6.23 -9.73
CA LEU A 170 -6.63 7.36 -10.43
C LEU A 170 -5.12 7.15 -10.58
N ILE A 171 -4.44 6.68 -9.53
CA ILE A 171 -2.98 6.61 -9.49
C ILE A 171 -2.46 5.30 -10.08
N VAL A 172 -2.97 4.14 -9.63
CA VAL A 172 -2.32 2.85 -9.89
C VAL A 172 -2.32 2.50 -11.39
N PRO A 173 -3.45 2.44 -12.11
CA PRO A 173 -3.45 2.08 -13.53
C PRO A 173 -2.65 3.08 -14.38
N LEU A 174 -2.78 4.37 -14.08
CA LEU A 174 -2.12 5.45 -14.81
C LEU A 174 -0.60 5.35 -14.69
N PHE A 175 -0.08 5.24 -13.47
CA PHE A 175 1.36 5.16 -13.24
C PHE A 175 1.94 3.84 -13.75
N LEU A 176 1.21 2.73 -13.63
CA LEU A 176 1.63 1.47 -14.24
C LEU A 176 1.78 1.62 -15.76
N LYS A 177 0.80 2.21 -16.44
CA LYS A 177 0.86 2.43 -17.89
C LYS A 177 2.02 3.35 -18.29
N LEU A 178 2.24 4.45 -17.57
CA LEU A 178 3.22 5.47 -17.93
C LEU A 178 4.66 5.08 -17.60
N PHE A 179 4.89 4.44 -16.45
CA PHE A 179 6.23 4.28 -15.91
C PHE A 179 6.74 2.85 -15.91
N THR A 180 5.88 1.84 -16.00
CA THR A 180 6.33 0.44 -15.87
C THR A 180 7.38 0.08 -16.91
N GLU A 181 7.24 0.48 -18.18
CA GLU A 181 8.26 0.18 -19.20
C GLU A 181 9.63 0.77 -18.86
N THR A 182 9.66 1.95 -18.23
CA THR A 182 10.88 2.61 -17.79
C THR A 182 11.45 1.93 -16.54
N VAL A 183 10.60 1.63 -15.56
CA VAL A 183 11.02 0.99 -14.30
C VAL A 183 11.54 -0.42 -14.57
N GLN A 184 10.92 -1.18 -15.47
CA GLN A 184 11.31 -2.56 -15.85
C GLN A 184 12.70 -2.70 -16.47
N LYS A 185 13.29 -1.60 -16.96
CA LYS A 185 14.67 -1.57 -17.48
C LYS A 185 15.71 -1.54 -16.35
N ASN A 186 15.31 -1.15 -15.13
CA ASN A 186 16.20 -1.09 -13.98
C ASN A 186 16.43 -2.48 -13.37
N ARG A 187 17.64 -2.71 -12.85
CA ARG A 187 18.04 -3.98 -12.20
C ARG A 187 17.28 -4.28 -10.91
N LEU A 188 16.64 -3.28 -10.32
CA LEU A 188 15.87 -3.39 -9.08
C LEU A 188 14.41 -3.82 -9.30
N PHE A 189 13.93 -3.81 -10.55
CA PHE A 189 12.58 -4.28 -10.85
C PHE A 189 12.49 -5.79 -10.62
N VAL A 190 11.51 -6.24 -9.83
CA VAL A 190 11.38 -7.65 -9.48
C VAL A 190 10.36 -8.35 -10.38
N ARG A 191 10.83 -9.33 -11.15
CA ARG A 191 10.03 -10.09 -12.13
C ARG A 191 9.43 -11.37 -11.55
N ASN A 192 10.16 -12.10 -10.71
CA ASN A 192 9.75 -13.40 -10.19
C ASN A 192 10.10 -13.49 -8.69
N TYR A 193 9.12 -13.82 -7.85
CA TYR A 193 9.32 -14.19 -6.43
C TYR A 193 9.14 -15.69 -6.17
N TRP A 194 8.48 -16.42 -7.09
CA TRP A 194 7.94 -17.76 -6.87
C TRP A 194 8.31 -18.78 -7.95
N THR A 195 9.36 -18.51 -8.74
CA THR A 195 9.87 -19.40 -9.79
C THR A 195 11.37 -19.52 -9.75
#